data_AF-A0A358A247-F1
#
_entry.id   AF-A0A358A247-F1
#
_cell.length_a   1.000
_cell.length_b   1.000
_cell.length_c   1.000
_cell.angle_alpha   90.00
_cell.angle_beta   90.00
_cell.angle_gamma   90.00
#
_symmetry.space_group_name_H-M   'P 1'
#
loop_
_entity.id
_entity.type
_entity.pdbx_description
1 polymer ?
#
loop_
_entity_poly.entity_id
_entity_poly.type
_entity_poly.pdbx_seq_one_letter_code
_entity_poly.pdbx_strand_id
1 'polypeptide(L)'
;MPVELGVGEISLHHGLTFHGRGPNTNDHHRIAQAIRYVTPEMGKQGGATDSAMLVRGPDRHNKLVKIALPTTDFGPAKLALHTELEVAQLGALAAGAGEAYGYGRDT
;
A
#
# COMPACT_ATOMS: atom_id res chain seq x y z
N MET A 1 10.00 -20.38 8.70
CA MET A 1 8.93 -20.59 9.69
C MET A 1 7.60 -20.27 9.01
N PRO A 2 6.61 -21.17 9.05
CA PRO A 2 5.29 -20.88 8.51
C PRO A 2 4.56 -19.86 9.40
N VAL A 3 3.68 -19.06 8.78
CA VAL A 3 2.73 -18.17 9.48
C VAL A 3 1.34 -18.62 9.03
N GLU A 4 0.67 -19.35 9.90
CA GLU A 4 -0.68 -19.86 9.68
C GLU A 4 -1.66 -18.96 10.44
N LEU A 5 -2.71 -18.50 9.75
CA LEU A 5 -3.69 -17.55 10.27
C LEU A 5 -5.09 -18.04 9.95
N GLY A 6 -5.97 -17.96 10.93
CA GLY A 6 -7.42 -18.04 10.75
C GLY A 6 -7.98 -16.78 10.08
N VAL A 7 -9.24 -16.85 9.66
CA VAL A 7 -9.95 -15.69 9.10
C VAL A 7 -10.04 -14.58 10.16
N GLY A 8 -9.60 -13.38 9.80
CA GLY A 8 -9.61 -12.21 10.70
C GLY A 8 -8.37 -12.08 11.58
N GLU A 9 -7.49 -13.08 11.62
CA GLU A 9 -6.21 -12.95 12.32
C GLU A 9 -5.20 -12.14 11.50
N ILE A 10 -4.23 -11.57 12.20
CA ILE A 10 -3.19 -10.74 11.59
C ILE A 10 -1.80 -11.23 11.99
N SER A 11 -0.84 -10.96 11.12
CA SER A 11 0.58 -11.00 11.43
C SER A 11 1.14 -9.59 11.38
N LEU A 12 1.93 -9.22 12.38
CA LEU A 12 2.70 -7.98 12.40
C LEU A 12 4.18 -8.31 12.22
N HIS A 13 4.81 -7.68 11.24
CA HIS A 13 6.23 -7.82 10.98
C HIS A 13 6.82 -6.51 10.48
N HIS A 14 8.11 -6.33 10.71
CA HIS A 14 8.83 -5.18 10.18
C HIS A 14 8.90 -5.25 8.65
N GLY A 15 8.79 -4.13 7.93
CA GLY A 15 8.76 -4.11 6.46
C GLY A 15 9.99 -4.70 5.77
N LEU A 16 11.12 -4.80 6.50
CA LEU A 16 12.37 -5.41 6.03
C LEU A 16 12.56 -6.89 6.46
N THR A 17 11.57 -7.48 7.13
CA THR A 17 11.63 -8.90 7.50
C THR A 17 11.68 -9.74 6.22
N PHE A 18 12.59 -10.70 6.10
CA PHE A 18 12.56 -11.64 4.98
C PHE A 18 11.28 -12.48 5.07
N HIS A 19 10.44 -12.40 4.04
CA HIS A 19 9.19 -13.13 3.96
C HIS A 19 8.90 -13.56 2.53
N GLY A 20 8.10 -14.61 2.39
CA GLY A 20 7.70 -15.17 1.11
C GLY A 20 6.48 -16.07 1.29
N ARG A 21 5.89 -16.50 0.19
CA ARG A 21 4.76 -17.42 0.18
C ARG A 21 5.03 -18.57 -0.76
N GLY A 22 4.66 -19.78 -0.36
CA GLY A 22 4.56 -20.91 -1.26
C GLY A 22 3.41 -20.78 -2.26
N PRO A 23 3.39 -21.64 -3.30
CA PRO A 23 2.29 -21.71 -4.26
C PRO A 23 0.95 -22.00 -3.56
N ASN A 24 -0.14 -21.54 -4.14
CA ASN A 24 -1.49 -21.88 -3.69
C ASN A 24 -1.90 -23.19 -4.38
N THR A 25 -2.08 -24.28 -3.62
CA THR A 25 -2.35 -25.63 -4.15
C THR A 25 -3.80 -26.09 -3.97
N ASN A 26 -4.70 -25.17 -3.64
CA ASN A 26 -6.10 -25.41 -3.37
C ASN A 26 -6.99 -24.63 -4.34
N ASP A 27 -8.25 -25.06 -4.47
CA ASP A 27 -9.23 -24.47 -5.39
C ASP A 27 -9.87 -23.17 -4.84
N HIS A 28 -9.35 -22.64 -3.74
CA HIS A 28 -9.83 -21.44 -3.08
C HIS A 28 -8.78 -20.33 -3.09
N HIS A 29 -9.22 -19.09 -3.23
CA HIS A 29 -8.32 -17.94 -3.16
C HIS A 29 -7.79 -17.73 -1.74
N ARG A 30 -6.47 -17.62 -1.60
CA ARG A 30 -5.82 -17.08 -0.40
C ARG A 30 -5.65 -15.57 -0.55
N ILE A 31 -6.50 -14.80 0.12
CA ILE A 31 -6.51 -13.33 0.07
C ILE A 31 -5.98 -12.77 1.39
N ALA A 32 -5.06 -11.81 1.31
CA ALA A 32 -4.55 -11.08 2.46
C ALA A 32 -4.54 -9.57 2.16
N GLN A 33 -4.88 -8.75 3.16
CA GLN A 33 -4.76 -7.30 3.09
C GLN A 33 -3.54 -6.85 3.92
N ALA A 34 -2.61 -6.16 3.27
CA ALA A 34 -1.46 -5.59 3.95
C ALA A 34 -1.72 -4.11 4.30
N ILE A 35 -1.57 -3.77 5.58
CA ILE A 35 -1.61 -2.38 6.07
C ILE A 35 -0.22 -2.02 6.59
N ARG A 36 0.36 -0.94 6.06
CA ARG A 36 1.67 -0.44 6.50
C ARG A 36 1.48 0.75 7.43
N TYR A 37 1.92 0.62 8.68
CA TYR A 37 1.98 1.72 9.64
C TYR A 37 3.35 2.36 9.59
N VAL A 38 3.40 3.69 9.55
CA VAL A 38 4.63 4.48 9.54
C VAL A 38 4.51 5.65 10.50
N THR A 39 5.63 6.11 11.03
CA THR A 39 5.69 7.34 11.81
C THR A 39 5.69 8.57 10.89
N PRO A 40 5.21 9.74 11.34
CA PRO A 40 5.15 10.94 10.47
C PRO A 40 6.52 11.46 10.00
N GLU A 41 7.60 11.04 10.65
CA GLU A 41 8.98 11.36 10.25
C GLU A 41 9.47 10.56 9.02
N MET A 42 8.72 9.55 8.57
CA MET A 42 9.02 8.77 7.37
C MET A 42 8.88 9.63 6.11
N GLY A 43 9.76 9.41 5.14
CA GLY A 43 9.63 9.92 3.77
C GLY A 43 10.29 8.97 2.78
N LYS A 44 9.82 8.98 1.52
CA LYS A 44 10.44 8.17 0.47
C LYS A 44 11.85 8.69 0.17
N GLN A 45 12.76 7.75 -0.11
CA GLN A 45 14.08 8.06 -0.60
C GLN A 45 13.99 8.78 -1.96
N GLY A 46 14.92 9.70 -2.24
CA GLY A 46 14.93 10.47 -3.48
C GLY A 46 13.90 11.61 -3.53
N GLY A 47 13.20 11.90 -2.43
CA GLY A 47 12.27 13.03 -2.34
C GLY A 47 10.94 12.81 -3.06
N ALA A 48 10.64 11.57 -3.47
CA ALA A 48 9.36 11.23 -4.08
C ALA A 48 8.20 11.49 -3.10
N THR A 49 7.10 12.01 -3.62
CA THR A 49 5.89 12.20 -2.83
C THR A 49 5.29 10.86 -2.41
N ASP A 50 4.81 10.80 -1.18
CA ASP A 50 3.98 9.69 -0.71
C ASP A 50 2.81 10.23 0.11
N SER A 51 1.79 9.38 0.27
CA SER A 51 0.56 9.76 0.95
C SER A 51 0.24 8.78 2.07
N ALA A 52 -0.38 9.27 3.13
CA ALA A 52 -0.81 8.44 4.24
C ALA A 52 -2.01 9.05 4.97
N MET A 53 -2.75 8.16 5.63
CA MET A 53 -3.85 8.53 6.50
C MET A 53 -3.36 8.62 7.95
N LEU A 54 -3.66 9.72 8.63
CA LEU A 54 -3.34 9.88 10.04
C LEU A 54 -4.34 9.08 10.89
N VAL A 55 -3.87 7.98 11.48
CA VAL A 55 -4.73 7.08 12.30
C VAL A 55 -4.49 7.23 13.81
N ARG A 56 -3.36 7.82 14.24
CA ARG A 56 -3.05 8.02 15.66
C ARG A 56 -2.08 9.18 15.88
N GLY A 57 -2.36 9.99 16.91
CA GLY A 57 -1.48 11.08 17.34
C GLY A 57 -1.45 12.26 16.36
N PRO A 58 -0.71 13.34 16.69
CA PRO A 58 -0.52 14.47 15.79
C PRO A 58 0.64 14.24 14.81
N ASP A 59 0.55 14.82 13.62
CA ASP A 59 1.66 14.94 12.67
C ASP A 59 2.21 16.39 12.67
N ARG A 60 3.50 16.53 13.02
CA ARG A 60 4.26 17.79 13.02
C ARG A 60 5.36 17.84 11.94
N HIS A 61 5.56 16.77 11.18
CA HIS A 61 6.64 16.63 10.22
C HIS A 61 6.21 16.97 8.80
N ASN A 62 4.93 16.74 8.46
CA ASN A 62 4.34 17.07 7.15
C ASN A 62 5.10 16.47 5.96
N LYS A 63 5.70 15.28 6.11
CA LYS A 63 6.45 14.60 5.04
C LYS A 63 5.58 13.77 4.09
N LEU A 64 4.35 13.46 4.50
CA LEU A 64 3.39 12.66 3.73
C LEU A 64 2.18 13.52 3.38
N VAL A 65 1.67 13.37 2.16
CA VAL A 65 0.39 13.96 1.75
C VAL A 65 -0.71 13.32 2.57
N LYS A 66 -1.46 14.15 3.30
CA LYS A 66 -2.51 13.68 4.23
C LYS A 66 -3.75 13.35 3.44
N ILE A 67 -4.14 12.08 3.44
CA ILE A 67 -5.39 11.64 2.80
C ILE A 67 -6.47 11.41 3.84
N ALA A 68 -7.68 11.86 3.51
CA ALA A 68 -8.84 11.69 4.38
C ALA A 68 -9.45 10.29 4.24
N LEU A 69 -10.03 9.79 5.33
CA LEU A 69 -10.85 8.57 5.37
C LEU A 69 -11.91 8.57 4.24
N PRO A 70 -12.16 7.42 3.59
CA PRO A 70 -13.34 7.27 2.75
C PRO A 70 -14.61 7.38 3.61
N THR A 71 -15.61 8.14 3.15
CA THR A 71 -16.89 8.34 3.83
C THR A 71 -18.04 7.57 3.18
N THR A 72 -17.81 7.09 1.95
CA THR A 72 -18.73 6.25 1.19
C THR A 72 -17.91 5.34 0.30
N ASP A 73 -18.42 4.13 0.08
CA ASP A 73 -17.83 3.21 -0.88
C ASP A 73 -17.89 3.81 -2.28
N PHE A 74 -16.77 3.71 -3.01
CA PHE A 74 -16.63 4.15 -4.40
C PHE A 74 -17.10 5.59 -4.69
N GLY A 75 -17.04 6.49 -3.70
CA GLY A 75 -17.39 7.89 -3.90
C GLY A 75 -16.53 8.55 -4.99
N PRO A 76 -17.09 9.40 -5.88
CA PRO A 76 -16.34 9.96 -7.01
C PRO A 76 -15.02 10.64 -6.62
N ALA A 77 -15.01 11.38 -5.51
CA ALA A 77 -13.80 12.03 -5.00
C ALA A 77 -12.73 11.02 -4.51
N LYS A 78 -13.14 9.87 -3.98
CA LYS A 78 -12.20 8.83 -3.51
C LYS A 78 -11.65 8.01 -4.67
N LEU A 79 -12.44 7.78 -5.71
CA LEU A 79 -11.98 7.17 -6.95
C LEU A 79 -10.98 8.07 -7.70
N ALA A 80 -11.24 9.38 -7.75
CA ALA A 80 -10.30 10.35 -8.31
C ALA A 80 -8.96 10.33 -7.54
N LEU A 81 -9.03 10.43 -6.21
CA LEU A 81 -7.84 10.34 -5.35
C LEU A 81 -7.09 9.01 -5.52
N HIS A 82 -7.81 7.88 -5.58
CA HIS A 82 -7.19 6.58 -5.82
C HIS A 82 -6.38 6.57 -7.12
N THR A 83 -6.96 7.11 -8.20
CA THR A 83 -6.29 7.20 -9.50
C THR A 83 -5.01 8.04 -9.43
N GLU A 84 -5.05 9.19 -8.76
CA GLU A 84 -3.88 10.05 -8.56
C GLU A 84 -2.76 9.34 -7.78
N LEU A 85 -3.10 8.63 -6.69
CA LEU A 85 -2.14 7.91 -5.86
C LEU A 85 -1.53 6.71 -6.60
N GLU A 86 -2.32 6.01 -7.39
CA GLU A 86 -1.87 4.89 -8.21
C GLU A 86 -0.83 5.34 -9.24
N VAL A 87 -1.06 6.47 -9.92
CA VAL A 87 -0.08 7.06 -10.86
C VAL A 87 1.25 7.37 -10.15
N ALA A 88 1.20 7.98 -8.96
CA ALA A 88 2.40 8.29 -8.19
C ALA A 88 3.16 7.02 -7.72
N GLN A 89 2.43 5.97 -7.31
CA GLN A 89 3.03 4.70 -6.91
C GLN A 89 3.65 3.95 -8.08
N LEU A 90 2.94 3.84 -9.21
CA LEU A 90 3.45 3.19 -10.42
C LEU A 90 4.68 3.92 -10.95
N GLY A 91 4.68 5.25 -10.97
CA GLY A 91 5.85 6.04 -11.37
C GLY A 91 7.08 5.76 -10.50
N ALA A 92 6.90 5.67 -9.18
CA ALA A 92 7.99 5.31 -8.27
C ALA A 92 8.50 3.88 -8.47
N LEU A 93 7.60 2.94 -8.79
CA LEU A 93 7.94 1.52 -9.00
C LEU A 93 8.60 1.26 -10.36
N ALA A 94 8.20 2.01 -11.38
CA ALA A 94 8.80 1.97 -12.72
C ALA A 94 10.15 2.71 -12.81
N ALA A 95 10.52 3.49 -11.79
CA ALA A 95 11.77 4.24 -11.79
C ALA A 95 12.99 3.31 -11.89
N GLY A 96 13.72 3.41 -13.00
CA GLY A 96 14.89 2.55 -13.29
C GLY A 96 14.55 1.24 -13.99
N ALA A 97 13.28 0.98 -14.34
CA ALA A 97 12.89 -0.12 -15.20
C ALA A 97 13.29 0.16 -16.66
N GLY A 98 13.82 -0.85 -17.35
CA GLY A 98 14.12 -0.78 -18.80
C GLY A 98 12.91 -1.01 -19.70
N GLU A 99 11.79 -1.45 -19.13
CA GLU A 99 10.52 -1.73 -19.81
C GLU A 99 9.36 -1.11 -19.03
N ALA A 100 8.23 -0.89 -19.71
CA ALA A 100 7.04 -0.35 -19.08
C ALA A 100 6.53 -1.29 -17.99
N TYR A 101 6.36 -0.78 -16.77
CA TYR A 101 5.82 -1.50 -15.63
C TYR A 101 4.38 -1.07 -15.36
N GLY A 102 3.44 -2.01 -15.37
CA GLY A 102 2.04 -1.77 -15.04
C GLY A 102 1.18 -2.97 -15.38
N TYR A 103 -0.01 -3.04 -14.79
CA TYR A 103 -1.05 -3.96 -15.21
C TYR A 103 -1.91 -3.27 -16.28
N GLY A 104 -2.10 -3.92 -17.43
CA GLY A 104 -3.05 -3.45 -18.43
C GLY A 104 -4.44 -3.40 -17.79
N ARG A 105 -5.11 -2.26 -17.84
CA ARG A 105 -6.55 -2.17 -17.55
C ARG A 105 -7.28 -2.55 -18.82
N ASP A 106 -7.10 -3.79 -19.26
CA ASP A 106 -7.88 -4.35 -20.35
C ASP A 106 -9.27 -4.65 -19.76
N THR A 107 -10.19 -3.70 -19.95
CA THR A 107 -11.64 -3.89 -19.77
C THR A 107 -12.31 -3.97 -21.12
#